data_AF-A0A286A0Y8-F1
#
_entry.id   AF-A0A286A0Y8-F1
#
_cell.length_a   1.000
_cell.length_b   1.000
_cell.length_c   1.000
_cell.angle_alpha   90.00
_cell.angle_beta   90.00
_cell.angle_gamma   90.00
#
_symmetry.space_group_name_H-M   'P 1'
#
loop_
_entity.id
_entity.type
_entity.pdbx_description
1 polymer ?
#
loop_
_entity_poly.entity_id
_entity_poly.type
_entity_poly.pdbx_seq_one_letter_code
_entity_poly.pdbx_strand_id
1 'polypeptide(L)'
;MKKFHQYMMILLAGVLGACSSMSVDDPYEENFPEGFDANVYVELHPELRIAEIRDYVAYRNEVVSDSMKKAGVDDATLAAFTTNDETAFLANSVLTQYVYTGLIGHSAESWTAYLTQKAVLAADPSDKDAKQAVSKVEKELKEFNFINVTEDQNTWNNVPKDLTAYSMQYTLYGQSHGWAYRYCNDNEKVANPLVPEKDLDDGKPAGTNPTDFSPITYLVCYDNVSLVNRVIQ
;
A
#
# COMPACT_ATOMS: atom_id res chain seq x y z
N MET A 1 -29.08 12.30 -44.15
CA MET A 1 -28.49 11.92 -42.84
C MET A 1 -26.96 12.07 -42.74
N LYS A 2 -26.18 12.12 -43.84
CA LYS A 2 -24.71 12.26 -43.77
C LYS A 2 -24.20 13.61 -43.19
N LYS A 3 -24.94 14.71 -43.37
CA LYS A 3 -24.53 16.03 -42.87
C LYS A 3 -24.69 16.18 -41.34
N PHE A 4 -25.65 15.50 -40.72
CA PHE A 4 -25.87 15.58 -39.27
C PHE A 4 -24.72 14.92 -38.48
N HIS A 5 -24.16 13.83 -39.02
CA HIS A 5 -23.02 13.13 -38.41
C HIS A 5 -21.73 13.97 -38.45
N GLN A 6 -21.52 14.76 -39.51
CA GLN A 6 -20.39 15.69 -39.60
C GLN A 6 -20.49 16.83 -38.57
N TYR A 7 -21.69 17.38 -38.34
CA TYR A 7 -21.87 18.41 -37.32
C TYR A 7 -21.70 17.86 -35.90
N MET A 8 -22.14 16.63 -35.61
CA MET A 8 -21.90 16.00 -34.31
C MET A 8 -20.42 15.76 -34.02
N MET A 9 -19.65 15.30 -35.02
CA MET A 9 -18.20 15.06 -34.87
C MET A 9 -17.41 16.35 -34.60
N ILE A 10 -17.78 17.46 -35.26
CA ILE A 10 -17.12 18.76 -35.04
C ILE A 10 -17.46 19.31 -33.65
N LEU A 11 -18.69 19.12 -33.18
CA LEU A 11 -19.12 19.57 -31.86
C LEU A 11 -18.46 18.76 -30.73
N LEU A 12 -18.27 17.44 -30.93
CA LEU A 12 -17.51 16.60 -30.00
C LEU A 12 -16.04 17.01 -29.91
N ALA A 13 -15.41 17.34 -31.06
CA ALA A 13 -14.02 17.81 -31.09
C ALA A 13 -13.85 19.19 -30.43
N GLY A 14 -14.84 20.08 -30.56
CA GLY A 14 -14.85 21.38 -29.88
C GLY A 14 -14.98 21.28 -28.36
N VAL A 15 -15.80 20.34 -27.84
CA VAL A 15 -15.96 20.12 -26.40
C VAL A 15 -14.72 19.47 -25.79
N LEU A 16 -14.09 18.52 -26.49
CA LEU A 16 -12.83 17.91 -26.03
C LEU A 16 -11.66 18.91 -26.03
N GLY A 17 -11.61 19.83 -27.01
CA GLY A 17 -10.60 20.89 -27.07
C GLY A 17 -10.79 22.02 -26.05
N ALA A 18 -12.02 22.27 -25.60
CA ALA A 18 -12.30 23.29 -24.58
C ALA A 18 -11.90 22.84 -23.16
N CYS A 19 -11.82 21.53 -22.90
CA CYS A 19 -11.27 20.99 -21.65
C CYS A 19 -9.75 20.85 -21.66
N SER A 20 -9.08 20.99 -22.81
CA SER A 20 -7.61 20.97 -22.92
C SER A 20 -6.96 22.35 -22.75
N SER A 21 -7.76 23.40 -22.53
CA SER A 21 -7.33 24.81 -22.53
C SER A 21 -6.93 25.35 -21.15
N MET A 22 -7.09 24.58 -20.08
CA MET A 22 -6.39 24.88 -18.83
C MET A 22 -5.05 24.14 -18.90
N SER A 23 -4.07 24.74 -19.59
CA SER A 23 -2.69 24.31 -19.42
C SER A 23 -2.28 24.68 -18.01
N VAL A 24 -2.53 23.77 -17.08
CA VAL A 24 -1.89 23.79 -15.77
C VAL A 24 -0.47 23.31 -16.03
N ASP A 25 0.54 24.13 -15.71
CA ASP A 25 1.94 23.80 -15.99
C ASP A 25 2.35 22.48 -15.32
N ASP A 26 1.77 22.21 -14.15
CA ASP A 26 1.68 20.88 -13.54
C ASP A 26 0.32 20.74 -12.81
N PRO A 27 -0.63 19.94 -13.34
CA PRO A 27 -1.94 19.74 -12.71
C PRO A 27 -1.85 19.04 -11.34
N TYR A 28 -0.69 18.52 -10.95
CA TYR A 28 -0.50 17.90 -9.65
C TYR A 28 -0.06 18.94 -8.62
N GLU A 29 0.95 19.77 -8.91
CA GLU A 29 1.47 20.75 -7.94
C GLU A 29 0.42 21.78 -7.50
N GLU A 30 -0.46 22.23 -8.40
CA GLU A 30 -1.49 23.23 -8.06
C GLU A 30 -2.68 22.65 -7.27
N ASN A 31 -2.85 21.32 -7.26
CA ASN A 31 -3.98 20.66 -6.60
C ASN A 31 -3.67 20.20 -5.17
N PHE A 32 -2.41 20.24 -4.74
CA PHE A 32 -2.06 19.84 -3.39
C PHE A 32 -2.28 20.95 -2.37
N PRO A 33 -2.74 20.62 -1.16
CA PRO A 33 -2.83 21.58 -0.08
C PRO A 33 -1.43 22.10 0.31
N GLU A 34 -1.40 23.29 0.93
CA GLU A 34 -0.16 23.90 1.39
C GLU A 34 0.61 22.96 2.34
N GLY A 35 1.90 22.77 2.03
CA GLY A 35 2.80 21.93 2.82
C GLY A 35 2.65 20.42 2.56
N PHE A 36 1.98 20.03 1.49
CA PHE A 36 2.02 18.64 1.02
C PHE A 36 3.43 18.24 0.59
N ASP A 37 3.89 17.10 1.08
CA ASP A 37 5.13 16.47 0.67
C ASP A 37 4.91 14.96 0.59
N ALA A 38 5.18 14.37 -0.57
CA ALA A 38 4.92 12.95 -0.80
C ALA A 38 5.78 12.03 0.09
N ASN A 39 6.98 12.45 0.51
CA ASN A 39 7.79 11.67 1.43
C ASN A 39 7.17 11.67 2.83
N VAL A 40 6.74 12.84 3.31
CA VAL A 40 6.03 12.95 4.59
C VAL A 40 4.73 12.16 4.55
N TYR A 41 4.00 12.23 3.44
CA TYR A 41 2.76 11.48 3.28
C TYR A 41 2.97 9.97 3.43
N VAL A 42 3.99 9.42 2.77
CA VAL A 42 4.33 7.99 2.87
C VAL A 42 4.81 7.58 4.26
N GLU A 43 5.44 8.50 5.00
CA GLU A 43 5.81 8.24 6.40
C GLU A 43 4.58 8.15 7.32
N LEU A 44 3.56 8.96 7.05
CA LEU A 44 2.29 8.93 7.79
C LEU A 44 1.44 7.71 7.43
N HIS A 45 1.58 7.20 6.20
CA HIS A 45 0.78 6.10 5.63
C HIS A 45 1.68 4.95 5.17
N PRO A 46 2.34 4.24 6.11
CA PRO A 46 3.29 3.18 5.79
C PRO A 46 2.66 2.04 4.98
N GLU A 47 1.34 1.84 5.06
CA GLU A 47 0.61 0.84 4.28
C GLU A 47 0.71 1.05 2.77
N LEU A 48 0.85 2.30 2.31
CA LEU A 48 1.08 2.60 0.90
C LEU A 48 2.44 2.06 0.46
N ARG A 49 3.45 2.21 1.32
CA ARG A 49 4.79 1.68 1.06
C ARG A 49 4.82 0.16 1.11
N ILE A 50 4.07 -0.45 2.02
CA ILE A 50 3.94 -1.91 2.09
C ILE A 50 3.33 -2.45 0.79
N ALA A 51 2.26 -1.84 0.30
CA ALA A 51 1.61 -2.22 -0.95
C ALA A 51 2.58 -2.09 -2.14
N GLU A 52 3.30 -0.97 -2.26
CA GLU A 52 4.31 -0.78 -3.30
C GLU A 52 5.40 -1.86 -3.25
N ILE A 53 5.90 -2.21 -2.07
CA ILE A 53 6.91 -3.27 -1.92
C ILE A 53 6.35 -4.62 -2.39
N ARG A 54 5.11 -4.97 -2.02
CA ARG A 54 4.46 -6.23 -2.45
C ARG A 54 4.31 -6.29 -3.96
N ASP A 55 3.84 -5.20 -4.58
CA ASP A 55 3.67 -5.11 -6.03
C ASP A 55 5.03 -5.22 -6.74
N TYR A 56 6.07 -4.57 -6.20
CA TYR A 56 7.41 -4.66 -6.74
C TYR A 56 8.00 -6.07 -6.61
N VAL A 57 7.80 -6.75 -5.48
CA VAL A 57 8.20 -8.16 -5.30
C VAL A 57 7.50 -9.05 -6.31
N ALA A 58 6.19 -8.92 -6.46
CA ALA A 58 5.40 -9.69 -7.42
C ALA A 58 5.91 -9.48 -8.86
N TYR A 59 6.08 -8.22 -9.27
CA TYR A 59 6.62 -7.87 -10.58
C TYR A 59 8.03 -8.46 -10.82
N ARG A 60 8.93 -8.32 -9.85
CA ARG A 60 10.29 -8.87 -9.96
C ARG A 60 10.28 -10.39 -10.07
N ASN A 61 9.45 -11.07 -9.29
CA ASN A 61 9.30 -12.52 -9.31
C ASN A 61 8.74 -13.02 -10.64
N GLU A 62 7.80 -12.28 -11.25
CA GLU A 62 7.29 -12.55 -12.59
C GLU A 62 8.41 -12.42 -13.64
N VAL A 63 9.17 -11.33 -13.61
CA VAL A 63 10.30 -11.10 -14.54
C VAL A 63 11.36 -12.20 -14.42
N VAL A 64 11.71 -12.62 -13.21
CA VAL A 64 12.66 -13.71 -12.96
C VAL A 64 12.12 -15.03 -13.50
N SER A 65 10.86 -15.36 -13.18
CA SER A 65 10.18 -16.57 -13.64
C SER A 65 10.15 -16.65 -15.18
N ASP A 66 9.78 -15.56 -15.85
CA ASP A 66 9.78 -15.47 -17.30
C ASP A 66 11.17 -15.61 -17.92
N SER A 67 12.19 -15.04 -17.26
CA SER A 67 13.57 -15.15 -17.70
C SER A 67 14.08 -16.59 -17.59
N MET A 68 13.75 -17.30 -16.51
CA MET A 68 14.10 -18.71 -16.34
C MET A 68 13.39 -19.60 -17.37
N LYS A 69 12.10 -19.34 -17.65
CA LYS A 69 11.36 -20.04 -18.71
C LYS A 69 11.97 -19.82 -20.09
N LYS A 70 12.36 -18.57 -20.43
CA LYS A 70 13.07 -18.26 -21.67
C LYS A 70 14.44 -18.95 -21.76
N ALA A 71 15.08 -19.22 -20.63
CA ALA A 71 16.32 -20.00 -20.55
C ALA A 71 16.10 -21.52 -20.64
N GLY A 72 14.86 -21.99 -20.79
CA GLY A 72 14.53 -23.41 -20.95
C GLY A 72 14.31 -24.16 -19.63
N VAL A 73 14.15 -23.45 -18.50
CA VAL A 73 13.74 -24.06 -17.24
C VAL A 73 12.26 -24.44 -17.33
N ASP A 74 11.95 -25.72 -17.10
CA ASP A 74 10.56 -26.20 -17.08
C ASP A 74 9.80 -25.75 -15.81
N ASP A 75 8.47 -25.80 -15.87
CA ASP A 75 7.60 -25.32 -14.78
C ASP A 75 7.80 -26.09 -13.47
N ALA A 76 8.13 -27.39 -13.52
CA ALA A 76 8.36 -28.20 -12.32
C ALA A 76 9.65 -27.78 -11.62
N THR A 77 10.69 -27.51 -12.38
CA THR A 77 11.99 -27.03 -11.90
C THR A 77 11.86 -25.61 -11.34
N LEU A 78 11.13 -24.73 -12.01
CA LEU A 78 10.85 -23.38 -11.51
C LEU A 78 10.03 -23.41 -10.20
N ALA A 79 9.00 -24.26 -10.12
CA ALA A 79 8.20 -24.41 -8.91
C ALA A 79 9.02 -24.95 -7.73
N ALA A 80 9.89 -25.94 -7.98
CA ALA A 80 10.81 -26.46 -6.97
C ALA A 80 11.82 -25.39 -6.51
N PHE A 81 12.37 -24.61 -7.45
CA PHE A 81 13.26 -23.49 -7.14
C PHE A 81 12.57 -22.45 -6.25
N THR A 82 11.37 -22.00 -6.64
CA THR A 82 10.57 -21.04 -5.87
C THR A 82 10.23 -21.57 -4.48
N THR A 83 9.84 -22.85 -4.38
CA THR A 83 9.53 -23.48 -3.08
C THR A 83 10.76 -23.54 -2.16
N ASN A 84 11.93 -23.83 -2.72
CA ASN A 84 13.18 -23.87 -1.94
C ASN A 84 13.57 -22.48 -1.44
N ASP A 85 13.43 -21.48 -2.30
CA ASP A 85 13.70 -20.06 -1.99
C ASP A 85 12.74 -19.54 -0.89
N GLU A 86 11.43 -19.76 -1.04
CA GLU A 86 10.44 -19.45 -0.01
C GLU A 86 10.72 -20.17 1.32
N THR A 87 11.19 -21.42 1.26
CA THR A 87 11.55 -22.19 2.46
C THR A 87 12.77 -21.59 3.16
N ALA A 88 13.78 -21.17 2.39
CA ALA A 88 14.96 -20.50 2.93
C ALA A 88 14.60 -19.15 3.56
N PHE A 89 13.73 -18.37 2.91
CA PHE A 89 13.19 -17.13 3.43
C PHE A 89 12.45 -17.34 4.75
N LEU A 90 11.51 -18.29 4.81
CA LEU A 90 10.74 -18.59 6.02
C LEU A 90 11.56 -19.18 7.16
N ALA A 91 12.74 -19.74 6.87
CA ALA A 91 13.69 -20.21 7.87
C ALA A 91 14.50 -19.08 8.51
N ASN A 92 14.60 -17.91 7.86
CA ASN A 92 15.28 -16.75 8.42
C ASN A 92 14.37 -16.01 9.41
N SER A 93 14.42 -16.40 10.68
CA SER A 93 13.55 -15.85 11.73
C SER A 93 13.75 -14.35 11.98
N VAL A 94 14.97 -13.84 11.85
CA VAL A 94 15.29 -12.42 12.03
C VAL A 94 14.62 -11.59 10.93
N LEU A 95 14.75 -12.03 9.68
CA LEU A 95 14.19 -11.37 8.52
C LEU A 95 12.66 -11.41 8.53
N THR A 96 12.08 -12.60 8.75
CA THR A 96 10.62 -12.77 8.79
C THR A 96 9.98 -12.02 9.96
N GLN A 97 10.65 -11.94 11.12
CA GLN A 97 10.19 -11.08 12.21
C GLN A 97 10.21 -9.60 11.80
N TYR A 98 11.29 -9.14 11.17
CA TYR A 98 11.37 -7.75 10.68
C TYR A 98 10.24 -7.43 9.70
N VAL A 99 9.93 -8.33 8.76
CA VAL A 99 8.77 -8.15 7.86
C VAL A 99 7.48 -8.11 8.65
N TYR A 100 7.25 -9.09 9.53
CA TYR A 100 5.98 -9.23 10.25
C TYR A 100 5.70 -8.06 11.19
N THR A 101 6.66 -7.68 12.02
CA THR A 101 6.45 -6.65 13.04
C THR A 101 6.88 -5.26 12.60
N GLY A 102 7.89 -5.18 11.72
CA GLY A 102 8.49 -3.91 11.28
C GLY A 102 7.84 -3.36 10.02
N LEU A 103 7.71 -4.18 8.97
CA LEU A 103 7.09 -3.73 7.71
C LEU A 103 5.57 -3.78 7.81
N ILE A 104 4.99 -4.94 8.12
CA ILE A 104 3.52 -5.12 8.14
C ILE A 104 2.88 -4.43 9.35
N GLY A 105 3.64 -4.24 10.45
CA GLY A 105 3.17 -3.55 11.65
C GLY A 105 2.38 -4.43 12.62
N HIS A 106 2.47 -5.76 12.51
CA HIS A 106 1.88 -6.66 13.50
C HIS A 106 2.61 -6.57 14.86
N SER A 107 1.90 -6.85 15.94
CA SER A 107 2.47 -6.73 17.29
C SER A 107 3.48 -7.85 17.62
N ALA A 108 4.39 -7.59 18.56
CA ALA A 108 5.34 -8.59 19.05
C ALA A 108 4.65 -9.80 19.72
N GLU A 109 3.48 -9.59 20.33
CA GLU A 109 2.65 -10.65 20.90
C GLU A 109 2.10 -11.56 19.81
N SER A 110 1.63 -10.99 18.69
CA SER A 110 1.13 -11.76 17.56
C SER A 110 2.24 -12.57 16.88
N TRP A 111 3.47 -12.05 16.83
CA TRP A 111 4.65 -12.81 16.39
C TRP A 111 4.94 -14.00 17.32
N THR A 112 4.88 -13.78 18.63
CA THR A 112 5.07 -14.84 19.62
C THR A 112 3.98 -15.93 19.51
N ALA A 113 2.74 -15.52 19.24
CA ALA A 113 1.64 -16.44 18.98
C ALA A 113 1.89 -17.28 17.72
N TYR A 114 2.37 -16.66 16.62
CA TYR A 114 2.79 -17.38 15.42
C TYR A 114 3.87 -18.43 15.73
N LEU A 115 4.93 -18.07 16.45
CA LEU A 115 6.01 -19.01 16.81
C LEU A 115 5.51 -20.18 17.66
N THR A 116 4.55 -19.93 18.55
CA THR A 116 3.92 -20.97 19.35
C THR A 116 3.13 -21.94 18.47
N GLN A 117 2.32 -21.43 17.54
CA GLN A 117 1.59 -22.28 16.58
C GLN A 117 2.54 -23.07 15.67
N LYS A 118 3.67 -22.48 15.28
CA LYS A 118 4.72 -23.16 14.51
C LYS A 118 5.35 -24.31 15.30
N ALA A 119 5.57 -24.13 16.60
CA ALA A 119 6.06 -25.19 17.49
C ALA A 119 5.03 -26.32 17.70
N VAL A 120 3.75 -25.99 17.84
CA VAL A 120 2.65 -26.98 17.88
C VAL A 120 2.63 -27.80 16.60
N LEU A 121 2.65 -27.15 15.44
CA LEU A 121 2.64 -27.84 14.15
C LEU A 121 3.87 -28.73 13.92
N ALA A 122 5.03 -28.34 14.46
CA ALA A 122 6.24 -29.16 14.42
C ALA A 122 6.13 -30.42 15.29
N ALA A 123 5.40 -30.33 16.42
CA ALA A 123 5.15 -31.47 17.31
C ALA A 123 4.01 -32.38 16.80
N ASP A 124 2.97 -31.81 16.20
CA ASP A 124 1.85 -32.51 15.57
C ASP A 124 1.51 -31.89 14.20
N PRO A 125 2.08 -32.42 13.11
CA PRO A 125 1.78 -31.95 11.75
C PRO A 125 0.33 -32.14 11.29
N SER A 126 -0.48 -32.89 12.06
CA SER A 126 -1.89 -33.14 11.75
C SER A 126 -2.85 -32.12 12.40
N ASP A 127 -2.36 -31.27 13.30
CA ASP A 127 -3.13 -30.21 13.93
C ASP A 127 -3.61 -29.19 12.88
N LYS A 128 -4.93 -29.16 12.65
CA LYS A 128 -5.54 -28.33 11.62
C LYS A 128 -5.56 -26.85 11.98
N ASP A 129 -5.71 -26.53 13.26
CA ASP A 129 -5.82 -25.16 13.74
C ASP A 129 -4.45 -24.49 13.69
N ALA A 130 -3.42 -25.18 14.18
CA ALA A 130 -2.03 -24.74 14.08
C ALA A 130 -1.61 -24.59 12.61
N LYS A 131 -1.98 -25.55 11.75
CA LYS A 131 -1.70 -25.47 10.31
C LYS A 131 -2.35 -24.26 9.65
N GLN A 132 -3.62 -23.98 9.96
CA GLN A 132 -4.32 -22.83 9.41
C GLN A 132 -3.70 -21.50 9.90
N ALA A 133 -3.38 -21.39 11.19
CA ALA A 133 -2.76 -20.20 11.78
C ALA A 133 -1.38 -19.93 11.17
N VAL A 134 -0.52 -20.95 11.08
CA VAL A 134 0.81 -20.84 10.46
C VAL A 134 0.71 -20.49 8.99
N SER A 135 -0.13 -21.20 8.22
CA SER A 135 -0.29 -20.97 6.78
C SER A 135 -0.76 -19.55 6.46
N LYS A 136 -1.65 -18.98 7.28
CA LYS A 136 -2.10 -17.58 7.11
C LYS A 136 -0.93 -16.60 7.19
N VAL A 137 -0.10 -16.72 8.23
CA VAL A 137 1.07 -15.84 8.44
C VAL A 137 2.13 -16.08 7.38
N GLU A 138 2.44 -17.34 7.08
CA GLU A 138 3.45 -17.67 6.06
C GLU A 138 3.04 -17.21 4.66
N LYS A 139 1.74 -17.26 4.32
CA LYS A 139 1.24 -16.70 3.07
C LYS A 139 1.51 -15.19 2.98
N GLU A 140 1.21 -14.44 4.04
CA GLU A 140 1.44 -13.00 4.08
C GLU A 140 2.95 -12.67 4.02
N LEU A 141 3.79 -13.43 4.71
CA LEU A 141 5.24 -13.26 4.67
C LEU A 141 5.83 -13.50 3.27
N LYS A 142 5.33 -14.53 2.56
CA LYS A 142 5.80 -14.87 1.21
C LYS A 142 5.54 -13.78 0.17
N GLU A 143 4.58 -12.88 0.41
CA GLU A 143 4.35 -11.71 -0.46
C GLU A 143 5.56 -10.74 -0.49
N PHE A 144 6.53 -10.92 0.41
CA PHE A 144 7.76 -10.13 0.46
C PHE A 144 9.00 -10.89 -0.02
N ASN A 145 8.89 -12.19 -0.34
CA ASN A 145 10.04 -13.00 -0.77
C ASN A 145 10.44 -12.69 -2.22
N PHE A 146 11.68 -12.27 -2.47
CA PHE A 146 12.21 -12.16 -3.83
C PHE A 146 12.86 -13.47 -4.28
N ILE A 147 12.36 -14.03 -5.37
CA ILE A 147 12.93 -15.22 -5.98
C ILE A 147 14.38 -14.94 -6.40
N ASN A 148 15.30 -15.81 -5.99
CA ASN A 148 16.72 -15.78 -6.37
C ASN A 148 17.47 -14.54 -5.83
N VAL A 149 17.08 -14.05 -4.65
CA VAL A 149 17.78 -12.96 -3.96
C VAL A 149 18.26 -13.43 -2.60
N THR A 150 19.55 -13.26 -2.32
CA THR A 150 20.15 -13.69 -1.03
C THR A 150 19.95 -12.64 0.08
N GLU A 151 19.69 -11.38 -0.29
CA GLU A 151 19.51 -10.26 0.63
C GLU A 151 18.19 -9.53 0.34
N ASP A 152 17.05 -10.16 0.67
CA ASP A 152 15.73 -9.55 0.47
C ASP A 152 15.61 -8.18 1.16
N GLN A 153 16.15 -8.07 2.38
CA GLN A 153 16.11 -6.83 3.16
C GLN A 153 16.77 -5.65 2.44
N ASN A 154 17.94 -5.89 1.85
CA ASN A 154 18.62 -4.86 1.08
C ASN A 154 17.79 -4.48 -0.16
N THR A 155 17.13 -5.46 -0.78
CA THR A 155 16.27 -5.20 -1.94
C THR A 155 15.03 -4.39 -1.57
N TRP A 156 14.34 -4.67 -0.47
CA TRP A 156 13.19 -3.88 0.00
C TRP A 156 13.55 -2.43 0.29
N ASN A 157 14.70 -2.20 0.95
CA ASN A 157 15.19 -0.86 1.27
C ASN A 157 15.50 -0.03 0.02
N ASN A 158 15.81 -0.70 -1.09
CA ASN A 158 16.13 -0.07 -2.37
C ASN A 158 14.96 -0.07 -3.37
N VAL A 159 13.77 -0.54 -2.99
CA VAL A 159 12.58 -0.39 -3.84
C VAL A 159 12.35 1.11 -4.07
N PRO A 160 12.36 1.62 -5.32
CA PRO A 160 12.11 3.03 -5.57
C PRO A 160 10.75 3.45 -4.99
N LYS A 161 10.66 4.67 -4.46
CA LYS A 161 9.38 5.25 -4.06
C LYS A 161 8.75 5.94 -5.27
N ASP A 162 7.55 5.52 -5.66
CA ASP A 162 6.75 6.19 -6.67
C ASP A 162 5.99 7.36 -6.03
N LEU A 163 6.71 8.47 -5.83
CA LEU A 163 6.17 9.70 -5.26
C LEU A 163 4.98 10.24 -6.08
N THR A 164 4.92 9.94 -7.39
CA THR A 164 3.79 10.33 -8.23
C THR A 164 2.55 9.52 -7.87
N ALA A 165 2.68 8.19 -7.76
CA ALA A 165 1.60 7.32 -7.35
C ALA A 165 1.06 7.67 -5.95
N TYR A 166 1.94 7.99 -5.00
CA TYR A 166 1.52 8.42 -3.66
C TYR A 166 0.74 9.73 -3.66
N SER A 167 1.19 10.70 -4.46
CA SER A 167 0.51 11.98 -4.62
C SER A 167 -0.87 11.82 -5.29
N MET A 168 -0.96 10.91 -6.27
CA MET A 168 -2.23 10.54 -6.88
C MET A 168 -3.16 9.81 -5.90
N GLN A 169 -2.63 8.92 -5.06
CA GLN A 169 -3.41 8.22 -4.04
C GLN A 169 -4.00 9.22 -3.03
N TYR A 170 -3.23 10.23 -2.62
CA TYR A 170 -3.75 11.31 -1.78
C TYR A 170 -4.92 12.04 -2.47
N THR A 171 -4.75 12.44 -3.73
CA THR A 171 -5.77 13.17 -4.49
C THR A 171 -7.05 12.35 -4.68
N LEU A 172 -6.91 11.05 -4.98
CA LEU A 172 -8.04 10.18 -5.30
C LEU A 172 -8.76 9.64 -4.05
N TYR A 173 -8.03 9.42 -2.97
CA TYR A 173 -8.56 8.76 -1.76
C TYR A 173 -8.22 9.53 -0.50
N GLY A 174 -6.95 9.86 -0.26
CA GLY A 174 -6.50 10.44 1.00
C GLY A 174 -7.28 11.69 1.41
N GLN A 175 -7.52 12.61 0.47
CA GLN A 175 -8.25 13.85 0.74
C GLN A 175 -9.72 13.59 1.14
N SER A 176 -10.42 12.72 0.42
CA SER A 176 -11.84 12.46 0.69
C SER A 176 -12.07 11.60 1.94
N HIS A 177 -11.06 10.83 2.36
CA HIS A 177 -11.09 10.00 3.57
C HIS A 177 -10.45 10.69 4.78
N GLY A 178 -10.06 11.96 4.66
CA GLY A 178 -9.50 12.74 5.78
C GLY A 178 -8.15 12.21 6.27
N TRP A 179 -7.38 11.58 5.39
CA TRP A 179 -6.04 11.13 5.71
C TRP A 179 -5.13 12.33 5.96
N ALA A 180 -4.36 12.28 7.05
CA ALA A 180 -3.42 13.33 7.37
C ALA A 180 -2.33 13.39 6.31
N TYR A 181 -2.12 14.56 5.70
CA TYR A 181 -1.13 14.67 4.62
C TYR A 181 0.23 15.22 5.07
N ARG A 182 0.28 15.77 6.28
CA ARG A 182 1.49 16.31 6.90
C ARG A 182 1.38 16.27 8.43
N TYR A 183 2.50 16.49 9.10
CA TYR A 183 2.51 16.74 10.53
C TYR A 183 1.89 18.10 10.86
N CYS A 184 1.22 18.19 12.02
CA CYS A 184 0.71 19.46 12.53
C CYS A 184 1.88 20.36 12.97
N ASN A 185 1.79 21.65 12.67
CA ASN A 185 2.67 22.64 13.27
C ASN A 185 2.27 22.93 14.72
N ASP A 186 3.12 23.64 15.47
CA ASP A 186 2.90 23.82 16.91
C ASP A 186 1.64 24.63 17.24
N ASN A 187 1.25 25.57 16.38
CA ASN A 187 0.00 26.33 16.58
C ASN A 187 -1.22 25.43 16.35
N GLU A 188 -1.19 24.60 15.31
CA GLU A 188 -2.27 23.66 14.98
C GLU A 188 -2.48 22.62 16.07
N LYS A 189 -1.40 22.13 16.71
CA LYS A 189 -1.50 21.19 17.84
C LYS A 189 -2.35 21.74 18.99
N VAL A 190 -2.39 23.05 19.17
CA VAL A 190 -3.12 23.71 20.27
C VAL A 190 -4.48 24.23 19.81
N ALA A 191 -4.54 24.84 18.62
CA ALA A 191 -5.72 25.54 18.13
C ALA A 191 -6.72 24.64 17.44
N ASN A 192 -6.26 23.57 16.78
CA ASN A 192 -7.11 22.77 15.89
C ASN A 192 -7.84 21.66 16.66
N PRO A 193 -9.14 21.46 16.35
CA PRO A 193 -9.91 20.40 16.97
C PRO A 193 -9.41 19.02 16.50
N LEU A 194 -9.58 18.04 17.37
CA LEU A 194 -9.31 16.63 17.06
C LEU A 194 -10.30 16.13 16.01
N VAL A 195 -9.84 15.30 15.08
CA VAL A 195 -10.73 14.51 14.22
C VAL A 195 -11.27 13.36 15.06
N PRO A 196 -12.60 13.22 15.22
CA PRO A 196 -13.16 12.04 15.89
C PRO A 196 -12.78 10.78 15.12
N GLU A 197 -12.32 9.73 15.82
CA GLU A 197 -11.91 8.47 15.19
C GLU A 197 -13.02 7.89 14.30
N LYS A 198 -14.30 8.00 14.72
CA LYS A 198 -15.48 7.60 13.93
C LYS A 198 -15.64 8.30 12.58
N ASP A 199 -14.97 9.44 12.39
CA ASP A 199 -15.04 10.23 11.17
C ASP A 199 -13.86 9.89 10.24
N LEU A 200 -12.78 9.31 10.77
CA LEU A 200 -11.71 8.73 9.97
C LEU A 200 -12.17 7.33 9.56
N ASP A 201 -12.59 7.16 8.31
CA ASP A 201 -13.07 5.87 7.82
C ASP A 201 -11.99 4.80 8.08
N ASP A 202 -12.22 3.84 9.00
CA ASP A 202 -11.27 2.84 9.51
C ASP A 202 -10.75 1.85 8.42
N GLY A 203 -10.87 2.16 7.14
CA GLY A 203 -10.67 1.23 6.03
C GLY A 203 -11.75 0.14 5.96
N LYS A 204 -12.85 0.29 6.72
CA LYS A 204 -14.06 -0.51 6.50
C LYS A 204 -14.94 0.27 5.54
N PRO A 205 -15.29 -0.24 4.35
CA PRO A 205 -16.23 0.45 3.49
C PRO A 205 -17.47 0.80 4.31
N ALA A 206 -17.78 2.10 4.41
CA ALA A 206 -18.92 2.61 5.14
C ALA A 206 -20.19 1.85 4.72
N GLY A 207 -20.74 1.05 5.64
CA GLY A 207 -21.98 0.31 5.44
C GLY A 207 -21.91 -0.84 4.44
N THR A 208 -22.92 -1.70 4.48
CA THR A 208 -23.18 -2.68 3.41
C THR A 208 -23.70 -2.02 2.12
N ASN A 209 -23.86 -0.70 2.14
CA ASN A 209 -24.34 0.12 1.03
C ASN A 209 -23.31 1.19 0.66
N PRO A 210 -22.80 1.19 -0.59
CA PRO A 210 -21.88 2.20 -1.12
C PRO A 210 -22.36 3.66 -1.07
N THR A 211 -23.60 3.91 -0.63
CA THR A 211 -24.24 5.23 -0.54
C THR A 211 -23.97 5.97 0.76
N ASP A 212 -23.36 5.31 1.76
CA ASP A 212 -23.16 5.90 3.09
C ASP A 212 -21.84 6.67 3.21
N PHE A 213 -21.02 6.70 2.15
CA PHE A 213 -19.81 7.51 2.10
C PHE A 213 -20.15 9.00 1.95
N SER A 214 -19.81 9.79 2.98
CA SER A 214 -19.83 11.25 2.91
C SER A 214 -18.38 11.74 2.86
N PRO A 215 -17.91 12.33 1.75
CA PRO A 215 -16.53 12.80 1.65
C PRO A 215 -16.25 13.84 2.73
N ILE A 216 -15.06 13.75 3.32
CA ILE A 216 -14.55 14.77 4.22
C ILE A 216 -14.15 15.98 3.38
N THR A 217 -14.62 17.16 3.78
CA THR A 217 -14.35 18.42 3.09
C THR A 217 -13.23 19.24 3.72
N TYR A 218 -12.68 18.79 4.84
CA TYR A 218 -11.64 19.49 5.59
C TYR A 218 -10.30 18.79 5.48
N LEU A 219 -9.22 19.56 5.61
CA LEU A 219 -7.87 19.06 5.57
C LEU A 219 -7.43 18.57 6.95
N VAL A 220 -6.53 17.58 6.99
CA VAL A 220 -6.12 16.92 8.23
C VAL A 220 -4.59 16.92 8.36
N CYS A 221 -4.09 17.19 9.56
CA CYS A 221 -2.69 16.99 9.94
C CYS A 221 -2.57 15.97 11.07
N TYR A 222 -1.41 15.33 11.19
CA TYR A 222 -1.10 14.38 12.25
C TYR A 222 -0.27 15.02 13.37
N ASP A 223 -0.77 14.98 14.60
CA ASP A 223 -0.06 15.39 15.81
C ASP A 223 0.76 14.21 16.33
N ASN A 224 2.05 14.18 15.99
CA ASN A 224 2.96 13.10 16.37
C ASN A 224 3.30 13.03 17.86
N VAL A 225 2.95 14.05 18.66
CA VAL A 225 3.16 14.05 20.11
C VAL A 225 1.96 13.40 20.79
N SER A 226 0.76 13.81 20.40
CA SER A 226 -0.49 13.29 20.97
C SER A 226 -0.97 12.02 20.28
N LEU A 227 -0.37 11.64 19.15
CA LEU A 227 -0.71 10.51 18.28
C LEU A 227 -2.17 10.58 17.79
N VAL A 228 -2.59 11.75 17.32
CA VAL A 228 -3.98 12.02 16.89
C VAL A 228 -4.03 12.88 15.62
N ASN A 229 -5.10 12.74 14.85
CA ASN A 229 -5.38 13.60 13.71
C ASN A 229 -6.12 14.87 14.13
N ARG A 230 -5.84 15.99 13.46
CA ARG A 230 -6.47 17.30 13.72
C ARG A 230 -6.95 17.96 12.43
N VAL A 231 -8.08 18.66 12.52
CA VAL A 231 -8.67 19.41 11.40
C VAL A 231 -7.92 20.71 11.19
N ILE A 232 -7.39 20.96 10.01
CA ILE A 232 -6.77 22.24 9.65
C ILE A 232 -7.89 23.24 9.32
N GLN A 233 -7.90 24.37 10.05
CA GLN A 233 -8.84 25.47 9.88
C GLN A 233 -8.24 26.65 9.12
#